data_AF-A0A3Q3MZM6-F1
#
_entry.id   AF-A0A3Q3MZM6-F1
#
_cell.length_a   1.000
_cell.length_b   1.000
_cell.length_c   1.000
_cell.angle_alpha   90.00
_cell.angle_beta   90.00
_cell.angle_gamma   90.00
#
_symmetry.space_group_name_H-M   'P 1'
#
loop_
_entity.id
_entity.type
_entity.pdbx_description
1 polymer ?
#
loop_
_entity_poly.entity_id
_entity_poly.type
_entity_poly.pdbx_seq_one_letter_code
_entity_poly.pdbx_strand_id
1 'polypeptide(L)'
;KWLEAADSRAELLRYLKEQVPQIFCLKSESSPQEEEELTQSRLLHPLECFLFGENPQEGLEKLKQGSSSSQLCGRVFKEGETVYSCDCAIDPTCVLCMDCFQDSVHKSHRYKMHASSGGGFCDCGDLEAWKIGPCCSKHNPGAATAMVTDECVLEPQLYERAEKLFRVLLQYVADFLVWDENLELSAELQPRTKENAYYCVLYNDEHHSYDHVIYTLQRSVQCDQAEAQTHTALIDKEQGRRAVKRGTLLSCQQAKDLIRSNSEHISLQPLRVEILHSAVMAHQTFAIRLGNWFQKIIGYSGFRQAFSQVALEPNTDGERPCLISRLMLHDAKMYKARKIVHEMIFCSMLMETEFKRLFAIEFTKHYKQLQKDFINDDHERSISITALSVQIFTVP
;
A
#
# COMPACT_ATOMS: atom_id res chain seq x y z
N LYS A 1 -24.10 4.01 -16.17
CA LYS A 1 -23.06 5.01 -16.56
C LYS A 1 -21.70 4.37 -16.84
N TRP A 2 -20.88 4.00 -15.84
CA TRP A 2 -19.55 3.39 -16.14
C TRP A 2 -19.64 2.02 -16.81
N LEU A 3 -20.64 1.20 -16.46
CA LEU A 3 -20.90 -0.10 -17.09
C LEU A 3 -21.34 0.01 -18.57
N GLU A 4 -21.90 1.15 -18.96
CA GLU A 4 -22.45 1.39 -20.30
C GLU A 4 -21.52 2.27 -21.15
N ALA A 5 -20.39 2.71 -20.58
CA ALA A 5 -19.45 3.59 -21.26
C ALA A 5 -18.58 2.79 -22.24
N ALA A 6 -18.38 3.33 -23.44
CA ALA A 6 -17.47 2.75 -24.44
C ALA A 6 -16.01 2.73 -23.96
N ASP A 7 -15.64 3.69 -23.12
CA ASP A 7 -14.34 3.75 -22.44
C ASP A 7 -14.56 3.97 -20.93
N SER A 8 -14.63 2.87 -20.18
CA SER A 8 -14.80 2.91 -18.72
C SER A 8 -13.59 3.54 -18.02
N ARG A 9 -12.38 3.43 -18.60
CA ARG A 9 -11.17 4.02 -18.02
C ARG A 9 -11.22 5.53 -18.07
N ALA A 10 -11.52 6.12 -19.22
CA ALA A 10 -11.60 7.57 -19.37
C ALA A 10 -12.67 8.17 -18.44
N GLU A 11 -13.82 7.51 -18.31
CA GLU A 11 -14.90 7.96 -17.44
C GLU A 11 -14.57 7.85 -15.93
N LEU A 12 -13.87 6.78 -15.52
CA LEU A 12 -13.35 6.64 -14.15
C LEU A 12 -12.33 7.75 -13.83
N LEU A 13 -11.35 7.97 -14.70
CA LEU A 13 -10.34 9.01 -14.50
C LEU A 13 -10.97 10.41 -14.50
N ARG A 14 -11.95 10.66 -15.37
CA ARG A 14 -12.72 11.92 -15.38
C ARG A 14 -13.47 12.13 -14.07
N TYR A 15 -14.04 11.07 -13.49
CA TYR A 15 -14.69 11.15 -12.20
C TYR A 15 -13.69 11.47 -11.08
N LEU A 16 -12.57 10.74 -11.01
CA LEU A 16 -11.53 10.96 -10.00
C LEU A 16 -10.95 12.37 -10.09
N LYS A 17 -10.70 12.86 -11.30
CA LYS A 17 -10.28 14.23 -11.59
C LYS A 17 -11.21 15.29 -11.00
N GLU A 18 -12.52 15.06 -11.03
CA GLU A 18 -13.50 16.01 -10.51
C GLU A 18 -13.69 15.88 -9.00
N GLN A 19 -13.73 14.66 -8.45
CA GLN A 19 -14.07 14.43 -7.05
C GLN A 19 -12.88 14.56 -6.09
N VAL A 20 -11.69 14.11 -6.47
CA VAL A 20 -10.52 14.05 -5.57
C VAL A 20 -10.10 15.45 -5.09
N PRO A 21 -9.92 16.47 -5.96
CA PRO A 21 -9.60 17.82 -5.50
C PRO A 21 -10.71 18.44 -4.62
N GLN A 22 -11.98 18.09 -4.84
CA GLN A 22 -13.09 18.63 -4.04
C GLN A 22 -13.09 18.14 -2.59
N ILE A 23 -12.43 17.01 -2.31
CA ILE A 23 -12.34 16.43 -0.96
C ILE A 23 -11.05 16.91 -0.29
N PHE A 24 -9.90 16.79 -0.98
CA PHE A 24 -8.59 17.00 -0.35
C PHE A 24 -8.00 18.41 -0.58
N CYS A 25 -8.57 19.25 -1.45
CA CYS A 25 -8.11 20.65 -1.63
C CYS A 25 -8.97 21.68 -0.87
N LEU A 26 -9.87 21.27 0.02
CA LEU A 26 -10.77 22.18 0.74
C LEU A 26 -9.98 23.24 1.55
N LYS A 27 -10.46 24.49 1.55
CA LYS A 27 -9.80 25.65 2.19
C LYS A 27 -9.92 25.66 3.71
N SER A 28 -10.96 25.04 4.24
CA SER A 28 -11.13 24.80 5.67
C SER A 28 -10.42 23.49 6.00
N GLU A 29 -9.64 23.43 7.08
CA GLU A 29 -9.21 22.16 7.64
C GLU A 29 -10.46 21.38 8.03
N SER A 30 -10.94 20.51 7.14
CA SER A 30 -11.99 19.55 7.46
C SER A 30 -11.44 18.63 8.53
N SER A 31 -12.30 18.23 9.48
CA SER A 31 -11.87 17.26 10.47
C SER A 31 -11.44 15.95 9.78
N PRO A 32 -10.46 15.20 10.31
CA PRO A 32 -10.05 13.93 9.73
C PRO A 32 -11.20 12.95 9.52
N GLN A 33 -12.24 13.05 10.36
CA GLN A 33 -13.44 12.23 10.27
C GLN A 33 -14.33 12.62 9.07
N GLU A 34 -14.55 13.92 8.83
CA GLU A 34 -15.31 14.39 7.66
C GLU A 34 -14.61 14.04 6.34
N GLU A 35 -13.28 14.15 6.29
CA GLU A 35 -12.50 13.74 5.11
C GLU A 35 -12.66 12.24 4.83
N GLU A 36 -12.64 11.40 5.87
CA GLU A 36 -12.85 9.95 5.77
C GLU A 36 -14.26 9.62 5.26
N GLU A 37 -15.28 10.27 5.83
CA GLU A 37 -16.69 10.08 5.44
C GLU A 37 -16.94 10.50 3.99
N LEU A 38 -16.36 11.63 3.55
CA LEU A 38 -16.43 12.09 2.16
C LEU A 38 -15.67 11.16 1.21
N THR A 39 -14.50 10.67 1.61
CA THR A 39 -13.71 9.71 0.83
C THR A 39 -14.49 8.41 0.65
N GLN A 40 -15.08 7.89 1.72
CA GLN A 40 -15.87 6.66 1.66
C GLN A 40 -17.12 6.84 0.78
N SER A 41 -17.89 7.91 0.99
CA SER A 41 -19.18 8.11 0.32
C SER A 41 -19.07 8.55 -1.14
N ARG A 42 -18.09 9.41 -1.48
CA ARG A 42 -17.95 10.01 -2.82
C ARG A 42 -16.89 9.35 -3.70
N LEU A 43 -15.94 8.61 -3.14
CA LEU A 43 -14.90 7.95 -3.93
C LEU A 43 -15.02 6.43 -3.85
N LEU A 44 -14.92 5.84 -2.66
CA LEU A 44 -14.85 4.38 -2.52
C LEU A 44 -16.18 3.68 -2.81
N HIS A 45 -17.30 4.19 -2.28
CA HIS A 45 -18.62 3.59 -2.48
C HIS A 45 -19.03 3.51 -3.97
N PRO A 46 -18.86 4.55 -4.81
CA PRO A 46 -19.10 4.43 -6.26
C PRO A 46 -18.22 3.37 -6.95
N LEU A 47 -16.95 3.23 -6.54
CA LEU A 47 -16.04 2.21 -7.08
C LEU A 47 -16.50 0.81 -6.68
N GLU A 48 -16.94 0.62 -5.44
CA GLU A 48 -17.51 -0.64 -4.95
C GLU A 48 -18.82 -0.98 -5.67
N CYS A 49 -19.73 -0.01 -5.85
CA CYS A 49 -20.96 -0.21 -6.63
C CYS A 49 -20.67 -0.66 -8.07
N PHE A 50 -19.63 -0.12 -8.69
CA PHE A 50 -19.17 -0.58 -9.99
C PHE A 50 -18.59 -1.98 -9.95
N LEU A 51 -17.75 -2.28 -8.96
CA LEU A 51 -17.15 -3.60 -8.78
C LEU A 51 -18.25 -4.67 -8.66
N PHE A 52 -19.15 -4.52 -7.70
CA PHE A 52 -20.21 -5.48 -7.42
C PHE A 52 -21.30 -5.49 -8.48
N GLY A 53 -21.60 -4.36 -9.11
CA GLY A 53 -22.75 -4.21 -10.02
C GLY A 53 -24.10 -4.10 -9.30
N GLU A 54 -24.08 -4.05 -7.98
CA GLU A 54 -25.23 -3.94 -7.07
C GLU A 54 -24.80 -3.21 -5.79
N ASN A 55 -25.64 -3.23 -4.75
CA ASN A 55 -25.27 -2.67 -3.46
C ASN A 55 -24.02 -3.42 -2.90
N PRO A 56 -22.93 -2.72 -2.55
CA PRO A 56 -21.71 -3.36 -2.04
C PRO A 56 -21.92 -4.27 -0.84
N GLN A 57 -22.88 -3.94 0.04
CA GLN A 57 -23.19 -4.78 1.19
C GLN A 57 -23.80 -6.11 0.77
N GLU A 58 -24.73 -6.08 -0.19
CA GLU A 58 -25.38 -7.29 -0.72
C GLU A 58 -24.39 -8.16 -1.50
N GLY A 59 -23.57 -7.55 -2.36
CA GLY A 59 -22.53 -8.24 -3.12
C GLY A 59 -21.49 -8.88 -2.21
N LEU A 60 -21.11 -8.20 -1.11
CA LEU A 60 -20.18 -8.74 -0.12
C LEU A 60 -20.77 -9.92 0.66
N GLU A 61 -22.04 -9.87 1.03
CA GLU A 61 -22.69 -11.00 1.70
C GLU A 61 -22.81 -12.21 0.77
N LYS A 62 -23.09 -12.01 -0.53
CA LYS A 62 -23.04 -13.09 -1.53
C LYS A 62 -21.64 -13.69 -1.67
N LEU A 63 -20.60 -12.85 -1.68
CA LEU A 63 -19.21 -13.33 -1.71
C LEU A 63 -18.87 -14.16 -0.48
N LYS A 64 -19.25 -13.71 0.73
CA LYS A 64 -19.00 -14.46 1.97
C LYS A 64 -19.74 -15.79 2.03
N GLN A 65 -20.95 -15.84 1.46
CA GLN A 65 -21.74 -17.07 1.36
C GLN A 65 -21.17 -18.07 0.35
N GLY A 66 -20.47 -17.57 -0.68
CA GLY A 66 -19.80 -18.40 -1.69
C GLY A 66 -18.35 -18.77 -1.36
N SER A 67 -17.67 -18.00 -0.49
CA SER A 67 -16.31 -18.31 -0.05
C SER A 67 -16.33 -19.29 1.12
N SER A 68 -15.94 -20.54 0.91
CA SER A 68 -15.45 -21.38 2.01
C SER A 68 -14.25 -20.67 2.66
N SER A 69 -14.15 -20.72 3.99
CA SER A 69 -13.07 -20.09 4.77
C SER A 69 -11.71 -20.25 4.08
N SER A 70 -11.00 -19.14 3.85
CA SER A 70 -9.66 -19.12 3.24
C SER A 70 -8.80 -20.23 3.83
N GLN A 71 -8.27 -21.10 2.98
CA GLN A 71 -7.43 -22.23 3.42
C GLN A 71 -6.11 -21.74 4.03
N LEU A 72 -5.72 -20.49 3.73
CA LEU A 72 -4.53 -19.80 4.23
C LEU A 72 -4.89 -18.68 5.19
N CYS A 73 -4.13 -18.55 6.28
CA CYS A 73 -4.30 -17.48 7.26
C CYS A 73 -3.73 -16.14 6.75
N GLY A 74 -2.47 -16.10 6.33
CA GLY A 74 -1.85 -14.89 5.73
C GLY A 74 -1.82 -13.65 6.63
N ARG A 75 -2.02 -13.79 7.94
CA ARG A 75 -2.02 -12.65 8.87
C ARG A 75 -0.60 -12.08 8.95
N VAL A 76 -0.44 -10.83 8.53
CA VAL A 76 0.82 -10.06 8.64
C VAL A 76 1.10 -9.72 10.10
N PHE A 77 2.33 -9.95 10.53
CA PHE A 77 2.78 -9.66 11.89
C PHE A 77 3.28 -8.23 12.04
N LYS A 78 2.91 -7.62 13.16
CA LYS A 78 3.50 -6.36 13.60
C LYS A 78 4.83 -6.60 14.30
N GLU A 79 5.70 -5.60 14.30
CA GLU A 79 6.92 -5.63 15.10
C GLU A 79 6.56 -5.80 16.59
N GLY A 80 7.25 -6.73 17.25
CA GLY A 80 6.98 -7.08 18.65
C GLY A 80 5.81 -8.05 18.86
N GLU A 81 5.08 -8.44 17.81
CA GLU A 81 3.99 -9.42 17.93
C GLU A 81 4.55 -10.83 18.20
N THR A 82 3.93 -11.57 19.14
CA THR A 82 4.37 -12.93 19.48
C THR A 82 4.03 -13.92 18.37
N VAL A 83 5.05 -14.59 17.85
CA VAL A 83 4.94 -15.63 16.81
C VAL A 83 5.47 -16.98 17.30
N TYR A 84 4.99 -18.06 16.69
CA TYR A 84 5.25 -19.43 17.11
C TYR A 84 5.90 -20.23 15.99
N SER A 85 7.13 -20.71 16.20
CA SER A 85 7.82 -21.63 15.29
C SER A 85 7.82 -23.04 15.88
N CYS A 86 7.56 -24.08 15.09
CA CYS A 86 7.55 -25.47 15.54
C CYS A 86 8.58 -26.30 14.78
N ASP A 87 9.15 -27.34 15.40
CA ASP A 87 10.14 -28.24 14.75
C ASP A 87 9.55 -29.00 13.54
N CYS A 88 8.21 -29.00 13.41
CA CYS A 88 7.49 -29.50 12.24
C CYS A 88 7.62 -28.60 11.00
N ALA A 89 8.12 -27.38 11.14
CA ALA A 89 8.39 -26.49 10.03
C ALA A 89 9.39 -27.11 9.04
N ILE A 90 9.23 -26.78 7.75
CA ILE A 90 10.19 -27.13 6.70
C ILE A 90 11.40 -26.18 6.77
N ASP A 91 11.17 -24.89 7.00
CA ASP A 91 12.21 -23.87 7.16
C ASP A 91 12.10 -23.16 8.53
N PRO A 92 13.20 -22.75 9.19
CA PRO A 92 13.17 -21.94 10.41
C PRO A 92 12.41 -20.61 10.31
N THR A 93 12.10 -20.12 9.10
CA THR A 93 11.29 -18.92 8.88
C THR A 93 9.79 -19.16 9.01
N CYS A 94 9.32 -20.42 9.05
CA CYS A 94 7.89 -20.72 9.14
C CYS A 94 7.33 -20.46 10.54
N VAL A 95 6.26 -19.68 10.62
CA VAL A 95 5.69 -19.16 11.85
C VAL A 95 4.17 -19.13 11.84
N LEU A 96 3.57 -19.35 13.01
CA LEU A 96 2.12 -19.27 13.24
C LEU A 96 1.77 -18.04 14.08
N CYS A 97 0.63 -17.42 13.78
CA CYS A 97 0.01 -16.46 14.69
C CYS A 97 -0.57 -17.17 15.92
N MET A 98 -0.82 -16.41 16.99
CA MET A 98 -1.39 -16.94 18.23
C MET A 98 -2.68 -17.75 18.00
N ASP A 99 -3.61 -17.21 17.22
CA ASP A 99 -4.90 -17.85 16.97
C ASP A 99 -4.74 -19.19 16.22
N CYS A 100 -3.89 -19.22 15.18
CA CYS A 100 -3.64 -20.43 14.42
C CYS A 100 -2.89 -21.47 15.24
N PHE A 101 -1.92 -21.05 16.04
CA PHE A 101 -1.15 -21.94 16.90
C PHE A 101 -2.07 -22.67 17.90
N GLN A 102 -2.95 -21.93 18.61
CA GLN A 102 -3.88 -22.48 19.61
C GLN A 102 -4.87 -23.50 19.01
N ASP A 103 -5.24 -23.29 17.76
CA ASP A 103 -6.20 -24.12 17.04
C ASP A 103 -5.54 -25.19 16.16
N SER A 104 -4.21 -25.31 16.20
CA SER A 104 -3.45 -26.31 15.43
C SER A 104 -2.95 -27.47 16.29
N VAL A 105 -2.42 -28.50 15.62
CA VAL A 105 -1.71 -29.61 16.27
C VAL A 105 -0.34 -29.17 16.85
N HIS A 106 0.20 -28.04 16.43
CA HIS A 106 1.55 -27.60 16.81
C HIS A 106 1.66 -27.19 18.29
N LYS A 107 0.54 -26.89 18.96
CA LYS A 107 0.51 -26.62 20.41
C LYS A 107 0.98 -27.80 21.26
N SER A 108 0.83 -29.02 20.75
CA SER A 108 1.28 -30.25 21.40
C SER A 108 2.68 -30.70 20.97
N HIS A 109 3.36 -29.94 20.11
CA HIS A 109 4.69 -30.26 19.61
C HIS A 109 5.75 -29.41 20.31
N ARG A 110 7.03 -29.64 19.97
CA ARG A 110 8.11 -28.76 20.41
C ARG A 110 8.09 -27.48 19.57
N TYR A 111 7.90 -26.35 20.25
CA TYR A 111 7.82 -25.04 19.64
C TYR A 111 8.68 -24.02 20.39
N LYS A 112 8.93 -22.88 19.74
CA LYS A 112 9.57 -21.70 20.32
C LYS A 112 8.66 -20.50 20.09
N MET A 113 8.64 -19.62 21.08
CA MET A 113 7.98 -18.31 20.98
C MET A 113 9.05 -17.24 20.87
N HIS A 114 8.85 -16.31 19.97
CA HIS A 114 9.71 -15.14 19.81
C HIS A 114 8.89 -13.95 19.33
N ALA A 115 9.45 -12.75 19.50
CA ALA A 115 8.87 -11.54 18.97
C ALA A 115 9.19 -11.43 17.47
N SER A 116 8.18 -11.11 16.67
CA SER A 116 8.35 -10.81 15.25
C SER A 116 9.14 -9.52 15.07
N SER A 117 10.09 -9.51 14.14
CA SER A 117 10.79 -8.30 13.69
C SER A 117 9.93 -7.40 12.77
N GLY A 118 8.66 -7.76 12.53
CA GLY A 118 7.81 -7.14 11.52
C GLY A 118 8.09 -7.66 10.11
N GLY A 119 7.08 -7.59 9.23
CA GLY A 119 7.21 -7.97 7.80
C GLY A 119 7.05 -9.46 7.47
N GLY A 120 6.80 -10.32 8.46
CA GLY A 120 6.44 -11.73 8.26
C GLY A 120 4.93 -11.99 8.35
N PHE A 121 4.49 -13.22 8.06
CA PHE A 121 3.08 -13.60 8.09
C PHE A 121 2.85 -15.02 8.60
N CYS A 122 1.61 -15.30 8.98
CA CYS A 122 1.21 -16.63 9.44
C CYS A 122 1.14 -17.64 8.28
N ASP A 123 1.99 -18.66 8.34
CA ASP A 123 2.08 -19.76 7.36
C ASP A 123 1.03 -20.86 7.58
N CYS A 124 0.01 -20.61 8.39
CA CYS A 124 -1.08 -21.56 8.57
C CYS A 124 -1.85 -21.70 7.26
N GLY A 125 -1.97 -22.92 6.76
CA GLY A 125 -2.58 -23.26 5.48
C GLY A 125 -1.59 -23.47 4.34
N ASP A 126 -0.33 -23.09 4.52
CA ASP A 126 0.70 -23.28 3.49
C ASP A 126 1.20 -24.73 3.54
N LEU A 127 0.91 -25.49 2.48
CA LEU A 127 1.29 -26.89 2.35
C LEU A 127 2.81 -27.07 2.22
N GLU A 128 3.54 -26.02 1.84
CA GLU A 128 5.00 -26.04 1.71
C GLU A 128 5.70 -25.65 3.02
N ALA A 129 5.01 -25.02 3.96
CA ALA A 129 5.63 -24.55 5.21
C ALA A 129 5.78 -25.64 6.30
N TRP A 130 4.96 -26.69 6.27
CA TRP A 130 4.85 -27.66 7.38
C TRP A 130 4.97 -29.12 6.92
N LYS A 131 5.82 -29.89 7.60
CA LYS A 131 5.96 -31.35 7.36
C LYS A 131 4.69 -32.13 7.71
N ILE A 132 3.97 -31.67 8.73
CA ILE A 132 2.72 -32.25 9.22
C ILE A 132 1.78 -31.15 9.73
N GLY A 133 0.48 -31.34 9.57
CA GLY A 133 -0.55 -30.45 10.13
C GLY A 133 -0.53 -29.01 9.59
N PRO A 134 -0.50 -28.79 8.26
CA PRO A 134 -0.35 -27.45 7.68
C PRO A 134 -1.46 -26.46 8.06
N CYS A 135 -2.65 -26.95 8.42
CA CYS A 135 -3.81 -26.14 8.73
C CYS A 135 -4.21 -26.26 10.21
N CYS A 136 -4.63 -25.14 10.82
CA CYS A 136 -5.37 -25.15 12.09
C CYS A 136 -6.83 -25.52 11.87
N SER A 137 -7.60 -25.81 12.92
CA SER A 137 -9.01 -26.20 12.82
C SER A 137 -9.90 -25.18 12.10
N LYS A 138 -9.55 -23.89 12.14
CA LYS A 138 -10.26 -22.79 11.43
C LYS A 138 -9.95 -22.72 9.94
N HIS A 139 -8.77 -23.18 9.53
CA HIS A 139 -8.31 -23.16 8.14
C HIS A 139 -8.20 -24.58 7.58
N ASN A 140 -8.80 -25.57 8.26
CA ASN A 140 -8.76 -26.96 7.86
C ASN A 140 -9.83 -27.21 6.78
N PRO A 141 -9.47 -27.67 5.58
CA PRO A 141 -10.41 -27.88 4.47
C PRO A 141 -11.37 -29.08 4.64
N GLY A 142 -11.55 -29.62 5.84
CA GLY A 142 -12.21 -30.92 6.04
C GLY A 142 -13.71 -30.98 5.69
N ALA A 143 -14.04 -31.79 4.66
CA ALA A 143 -15.35 -32.38 4.27
C ALA A 143 -15.95 -31.99 2.90
N ALA A 144 -15.23 -31.25 2.04
CA ALA A 144 -15.51 -31.21 0.60
C ALA A 144 -14.42 -32.02 -0.14
N THR A 145 -14.88 -32.98 -0.92
CA THR A 145 -14.13 -34.11 -1.49
C THR A 145 -13.10 -33.68 -2.55
N ALA A 146 -11.96 -34.37 -2.55
CA ALA A 146 -11.09 -34.67 -3.70
C ALA A 146 -10.64 -33.52 -4.63
N MET A 147 -9.33 -33.25 -4.61
CA MET A 147 -8.51 -32.82 -5.77
C MET A 147 -9.25 -32.04 -6.87
N VAL A 148 -9.74 -30.86 -6.54
CA VAL A 148 -9.84 -29.75 -7.48
C VAL A 148 -9.37 -28.56 -6.66
N THR A 149 -8.47 -27.77 -7.22
CA THR A 149 -8.27 -26.38 -6.82
C THR A 149 -9.65 -25.75 -6.73
N ASP A 150 -10.24 -25.66 -5.54
CA ASP A 150 -11.48 -24.90 -5.32
C ASP A 150 -11.07 -23.43 -5.38
N GLU A 151 -10.72 -23.01 -6.60
CA GLU A 151 -10.55 -21.65 -7.00
C GLU A 151 -11.84 -20.97 -6.55
N CYS A 152 -11.72 -19.95 -5.70
CA CYS A 152 -12.84 -19.07 -5.43
C CYS A 152 -13.11 -18.28 -6.71
N VAL A 153 -13.72 -18.93 -7.70
CA VAL A 153 -13.99 -18.37 -9.02
C VAL A 153 -15.07 -17.32 -8.82
N LEU A 154 -14.69 -16.05 -8.94
CA LEU A 154 -15.66 -14.97 -9.03
C LEU A 154 -16.59 -15.26 -10.21
N GLU A 155 -17.86 -14.87 -10.07
CA GLU A 155 -18.76 -14.86 -11.22
C GLU A 155 -18.08 -14.14 -12.40
N PRO A 156 -18.11 -14.68 -13.63
CA PRO A 156 -17.34 -14.13 -14.75
C PRO A 156 -17.54 -12.63 -14.97
N GLN A 157 -18.77 -12.14 -14.77
CA GLN A 157 -19.07 -10.72 -14.89
C GLN A 157 -18.45 -9.88 -13.76
N LEU A 158 -18.41 -10.41 -12.53
CA LEU A 158 -17.75 -9.77 -11.39
C LEU A 158 -16.24 -9.74 -11.58
N TYR A 159 -15.66 -10.84 -12.09
CA TYR A 159 -14.24 -10.91 -12.43
C TYR A 159 -13.87 -9.87 -13.49
N GLU A 160 -14.63 -9.79 -14.59
CA GLU A 160 -14.37 -8.83 -15.67
C GLU A 160 -14.43 -7.37 -15.17
N ARG A 161 -15.39 -7.05 -14.29
CA ARG A 161 -15.48 -5.73 -13.65
C ARG A 161 -14.30 -5.46 -12.73
N ALA A 162 -13.90 -6.45 -11.94
CA ALA A 162 -12.73 -6.36 -11.05
C ALA A 162 -11.45 -6.11 -11.84
N GLU A 163 -11.20 -6.87 -12.89
CA GLU A 163 -10.01 -6.72 -13.74
C GLU A 163 -9.94 -5.31 -14.36
N LYS A 164 -11.05 -4.84 -14.96
CA LYS A 164 -11.13 -3.49 -15.53
C LYS A 164 -10.88 -2.41 -14.49
N LEU A 165 -11.50 -2.53 -13.31
CA LEU A 165 -11.34 -1.56 -12.24
C LEU A 165 -9.92 -1.56 -11.67
N PHE A 166 -9.37 -2.73 -11.37
CA PHE A 166 -8.04 -2.88 -10.79
C PHE A 166 -6.96 -2.39 -11.75
N ARG A 167 -7.11 -2.60 -13.06
CA ARG A 167 -6.18 -2.08 -14.06
C ARG A 167 -6.08 -0.56 -14.02
N VAL A 168 -7.21 0.13 -13.95
CA VAL A 168 -7.25 1.60 -13.88
C VAL A 168 -6.73 2.10 -12.53
N LEU A 169 -7.20 1.50 -11.43
CA LEU A 169 -6.85 1.96 -10.08
C LEU A 169 -5.41 1.63 -9.70
N LEU A 170 -4.88 0.47 -10.07
CA LEU A 170 -3.48 0.09 -9.80
C LEU A 170 -2.52 0.94 -10.63
N GLN A 171 -2.85 1.22 -11.90
CA GLN A 171 -2.11 2.18 -12.72
C GLN A 171 -2.09 3.55 -12.05
N TYR A 172 -3.25 4.04 -11.61
CA TYR A 172 -3.38 5.31 -10.89
C TYR A 172 -2.55 5.33 -9.60
N VAL A 173 -2.63 4.29 -8.77
CA VAL A 173 -1.84 4.18 -7.53
C VAL A 173 -0.35 4.20 -7.84
N ALA A 174 0.09 3.38 -8.79
CA ALA A 174 1.50 3.30 -9.15
C ALA A 174 2.01 4.58 -9.80
N ASP A 175 1.19 5.33 -10.55
CA ASP A 175 1.58 6.64 -11.08
C ASP A 175 1.78 7.64 -9.94
N PHE A 176 0.84 7.73 -8.99
CA PHE A 176 0.89 8.75 -7.93
C PHE A 176 1.86 8.44 -6.79
N LEU A 177 2.10 7.16 -6.47
CA LEU A 177 3.11 6.78 -5.48
C LEU A 177 4.54 6.96 -6.02
N VAL A 178 4.73 6.87 -7.34
CA VAL A 178 6.02 7.00 -8.02
C VAL A 178 6.18 8.38 -8.68
N TRP A 179 5.26 9.30 -8.41
CA TRP A 179 5.16 10.56 -9.14
C TRP A 179 6.37 11.48 -8.87
N ASP A 180 7.18 11.71 -9.90
CA ASP A 180 8.34 12.63 -9.83
C ASP A 180 7.96 14.09 -10.22
N GLU A 181 6.79 14.33 -10.85
CA GLU A 181 6.39 15.67 -11.34
C GLU A 181 5.64 16.50 -10.29
N ASN A 182 6.37 17.27 -9.50
CA ASN A 182 5.82 17.97 -8.34
C ASN A 182 4.78 19.09 -8.65
N LEU A 183 4.77 19.65 -9.87
CA LEU A 183 4.00 20.86 -10.20
C LEU A 183 2.84 20.64 -11.17
N GLU A 184 2.82 19.54 -11.91
CA GLU A 184 1.80 19.27 -12.93
C GLU A 184 1.22 17.87 -12.80
N LEU A 185 -0.01 17.71 -13.31
CA LEU A 185 -0.69 16.43 -13.45
C LEU A 185 -0.62 15.97 -14.91
N SER A 186 -0.75 14.67 -15.13
CA SER A 186 -0.94 14.11 -16.47
C SER A 186 -2.09 14.80 -17.21
N ALA A 187 -1.99 14.90 -18.54
CA ALA A 187 -2.96 15.61 -19.38
C ALA A 187 -4.42 15.16 -19.12
N GLU A 188 -4.62 13.88 -18.79
CA GLU A 188 -5.92 13.29 -18.48
C GLU A 188 -6.53 13.88 -17.18
N LEU A 189 -5.69 14.13 -16.16
CA LEU A 189 -6.11 14.57 -14.83
C LEU A 189 -5.98 16.07 -14.59
N GLN A 190 -5.45 16.85 -15.55
CA GLN A 190 -5.33 18.31 -15.39
C GLN A 190 -6.68 18.99 -15.16
N PRO A 191 -6.90 19.67 -14.02
CA PRO A 191 -8.19 20.27 -13.69
C PRO A 191 -8.59 21.34 -14.71
N ARG A 192 -9.90 21.52 -14.92
CA ARG A 192 -10.43 22.56 -15.83
C ARG A 192 -10.03 23.98 -15.42
N THR A 193 -9.81 24.17 -14.12
CA THR A 193 -9.32 25.41 -13.50
C THR A 193 -8.04 25.10 -12.74
N LYS A 194 -6.91 25.70 -13.15
CA LYS A 194 -5.65 25.63 -12.39
C LYS A 194 -5.79 26.53 -11.17
N GLU A 195 -6.09 25.96 -10.00
CA GLU A 195 -5.99 26.68 -8.74
C GLU A 195 -4.53 27.02 -8.46
N ASN A 196 -4.23 28.28 -8.15
CA ASN A 196 -2.86 28.71 -7.82
C ASN A 196 -2.51 28.40 -6.35
N ALA A 197 -2.72 27.14 -5.93
CA ALA A 197 -2.52 26.67 -4.57
C ALA A 197 -1.46 25.58 -4.53
N TYR A 198 -0.46 25.77 -3.67
CA TYR A 198 0.68 24.88 -3.49
C TYR A 198 0.87 24.55 -2.02
N TYR A 199 1.52 23.42 -1.78
CA TYR A 199 1.93 22.96 -0.46
C TYR A 199 3.45 22.89 -0.39
N CYS A 200 4.00 23.40 0.71
CA CYS A 200 5.37 23.13 1.12
C CYS A 200 5.35 21.83 1.94
N VAL A 201 5.95 20.77 1.43
CA VAL A 201 5.94 19.43 2.03
C VAL A 201 7.33 19.13 2.59
N LEU A 202 7.38 18.90 3.90
CA LEU A 202 8.57 18.47 4.62
C LEU A 202 8.60 16.95 4.70
N TYR A 203 9.76 16.35 4.43
CA TYR A 203 9.98 14.91 4.53
C TYR A 203 10.77 14.56 5.79
N ASN A 204 10.48 13.40 6.36
CA ASN A 204 11.21 12.83 7.47
C ASN A 204 12.61 12.41 7.02
N ASP A 205 13.57 12.47 7.93
CA ASP A 205 14.91 11.91 7.74
C ASP A 205 15.46 11.39 9.07
N GLU A 206 16.53 10.59 9.02
CA GLU A 206 17.19 10.03 10.20
C GLU A 206 18.28 10.94 10.79
N HIS A 207 18.51 12.12 10.20
CA HIS A 207 19.65 12.99 10.54
C HIS A 207 19.26 14.12 11.50
N HIS A 208 18.00 14.58 11.45
CA HIS A 208 17.53 15.73 12.21
C HIS A 208 16.73 15.31 13.44
N SER A 209 17.04 15.89 14.60
CA SER A 209 16.26 15.69 15.82
C SER A 209 14.93 16.43 15.78
N TYR A 210 13.95 15.98 16.57
CA TYR A 210 12.63 16.63 16.63
C TYR A 210 12.73 18.09 17.06
N ASP A 211 13.57 18.39 18.06
CA ASP A 211 13.77 19.77 18.52
C ASP A 211 14.30 20.68 17.41
N HIS A 212 15.19 20.15 16.55
CA HIS A 212 15.74 20.91 15.43
C HIS A 212 14.67 21.16 14.35
N VAL A 213 13.85 20.16 14.02
CA VAL A 213 12.73 20.33 13.08
C VAL A 213 11.72 21.35 13.60
N ILE A 214 11.33 21.26 14.87
CA ILE A 214 10.40 22.19 15.52
C ILE A 214 10.92 23.62 15.44
N TYR A 215 12.17 23.84 15.86
CA TYR A 215 12.81 25.15 15.81
C TYR A 215 12.83 25.73 14.38
N THR A 216 13.17 24.90 13.40
CA THR A 216 13.23 25.32 11.99
C THR A 216 11.85 25.72 11.45
N LEU A 217 10.81 24.95 11.79
CA LEU A 217 9.43 25.23 11.37
C LEU A 217 8.91 26.55 11.93
N GLN A 218 9.12 26.81 13.22
CA GLN A 218 8.67 28.06 13.85
C GLN A 218 9.25 29.30 13.17
N ARG A 219 10.55 29.27 12.82
CA ARG A 219 11.21 30.43 12.20
C ARG A 219 10.90 30.59 10.72
N SER A 220 10.59 29.50 10.01
CA SER A 220 10.47 29.50 8.55
C SER A 220 9.02 29.58 8.07
N VAL A 221 8.10 28.95 8.80
CA VAL A 221 6.68 28.81 8.43
C VAL A 221 5.80 29.79 9.22
N GLN A 222 6.32 30.37 10.31
CA GLN A 222 5.58 31.24 11.24
C GLN A 222 4.45 30.52 12.00
N CYS A 223 4.62 29.22 12.29
CA CYS A 223 3.72 28.46 13.15
C CYS A 223 4.11 28.57 14.63
N ASP A 224 3.17 28.29 15.52
CA ASP A 224 3.44 28.24 16.95
C ASP A 224 4.16 26.93 17.38
N GLN A 225 4.55 26.86 18.65
CA GLN A 225 5.24 25.68 19.20
C GLN A 225 4.40 24.40 19.13
N ALA A 226 3.09 24.49 19.40
CA ALA A 226 2.20 23.34 19.45
C ALA A 226 1.91 22.80 18.03
N GLU A 227 1.73 23.69 17.06
CA GLU A 227 1.61 23.40 15.65
C GLU A 227 2.88 22.74 15.10
N ALA A 228 4.06 23.30 15.39
CA ALA A 228 5.34 22.74 14.98
C ALA A 228 5.58 21.33 15.57
N GLN A 229 5.23 21.13 16.85
CA GLN A 229 5.28 19.81 17.50
C GLN A 229 4.33 18.82 16.83
N THR A 230 3.11 19.26 16.51
CA THR A 230 2.10 18.43 15.84
C THR A 230 2.55 18.06 14.42
N HIS A 231 3.13 19.00 13.66
CA HIS A 231 3.72 18.71 12.35
C HIS A 231 4.82 17.66 12.46
N THR A 232 5.78 17.85 13.37
CA THR A 232 6.91 16.94 13.55
C THR A 232 6.46 15.53 13.96
N ALA A 233 5.54 15.44 14.93
CA ALA A 233 5.00 14.17 15.38
C ALA A 233 4.22 13.41 14.28
N LEU A 234 3.50 14.13 13.42
CA LEU A 234 2.72 13.52 12.33
C LEU A 234 3.58 13.15 11.12
N ILE A 235 4.67 13.88 10.86
CA ILE A 235 5.68 13.49 9.86
C ILE A 235 6.27 12.12 10.21
N ASP A 236 6.65 11.93 11.47
CA ASP A 236 7.17 10.65 11.96
C ASP A 236 6.12 9.53 11.95
N LYS A 237 4.89 9.81 12.43
CA LYS A 237 3.89 8.75 12.63
C LYS A 237 3.12 8.31 11.39
N GLU A 238 2.84 9.19 10.43
CA GLU A 238 1.89 8.88 9.35
C GLU A 238 2.56 8.35 8.08
N GLN A 239 3.23 9.23 7.32
CA GLN A 239 3.67 8.92 5.95
C GLN A 239 5.15 9.25 5.70
N GLY A 240 5.88 9.68 6.73
CA GLY A 240 7.24 10.20 6.55
C GLY A 240 7.27 11.54 5.82
N ARG A 241 6.13 12.22 5.64
CA ARG A 241 6.03 13.54 5.04
C ARG A 241 4.77 14.27 5.47
N ARG A 242 4.80 15.61 5.45
CA ARG A 242 3.62 16.44 5.76
C ARG A 242 3.67 17.80 5.07
N ALA A 243 2.50 18.28 4.65
CA ALA A 243 2.34 19.67 4.25
C ALA A 243 2.44 20.59 5.48
N VAL A 244 3.46 21.44 5.52
CA VAL A 244 3.72 22.40 6.62
C VAL A 244 3.21 23.80 6.29
N LYS A 245 3.01 24.12 5.00
CA LYS A 245 2.47 25.41 4.58
C LYS A 245 1.64 25.26 3.31
N ARG A 246 0.50 25.95 3.24
CA ARG A 246 -0.29 26.13 2.01
C ARG A 246 -0.23 27.58 1.55
N GLY A 247 -0.07 27.83 0.26
CA GLY A 247 -0.04 29.20 -0.25
C GLY A 247 0.11 29.28 -1.78
N THR A 248 0.53 30.45 -2.26
CA THR A 248 0.95 30.62 -3.65
C THR A 248 2.34 30.02 -3.86
N LEU A 249 2.71 29.76 -5.12
CA LEU A 249 4.04 29.23 -5.46
C LEU A 249 5.17 30.10 -4.85
N LEU A 250 5.04 31.42 -4.92
CA LEU A 250 6.03 32.35 -4.34
C LEU A 250 6.15 32.20 -2.82
N SER A 251 5.01 32.11 -2.12
CA SER A 251 5.01 31.97 -0.65
C SER A 251 5.57 30.62 -0.20
N CYS A 252 5.26 29.54 -0.91
CA CYS A 252 5.81 28.21 -0.66
C CYS A 252 7.32 28.16 -0.98
N GLN A 253 7.77 28.83 -2.04
CA GLN A 253 9.18 28.92 -2.39
C GLN A 253 9.99 29.65 -1.31
N GLN A 254 9.48 30.80 -0.83
CA GLN A 254 10.10 31.51 0.29
C GLN A 254 10.21 30.63 1.55
N ALA A 255 9.14 29.91 1.90
CA ALA A 255 9.17 29.01 3.06
C ALA A 255 10.15 27.85 2.87
N LYS A 256 10.23 27.27 1.67
CA LYS A 256 11.20 26.22 1.34
C LYS A 256 12.63 26.70 1.49
N ASP A 257 12.95 27.88 0.97
CA ASP A 257 14.30 28.44 1.03
C ASP A 257 14.70 28.75 2.48
N LEU A 258 13.78 29.29 3.29
CA LEU A 258 13.98 29.51 4.73
C LEU A 258 14.21 28.21 5.51
N ILE A 259 13.42 27.16 5.24
CA ILE A 259 13.59 25.85 5.91
C ILE A 259 14.97 25.28 5.58
N ARG A 260 15.38 25.33 4.30
CA ARG A 260 16.68 24.83 3.87
C ARG A 260 17.84 25.60 4.49
N SER A 261 17.80 26.94 4.46
CA SER A 261 18.88 27.75 5.03
C SER A 261 19.00 27.54 6.55
N ASN A 262 17.87 27.54 7.26
CA ASN A 262 17.87 27.42 8.72
C ASN A 262 18.34 26.04 9.19
N SER A 263 17.97 24.97 8.49
CA SER A 263 18.41 23.62 8.81
C SER A 263 19.90 23.40 8.49
N GLU A 264 20.35 23.84 7.32
CA GLU A 264 21.75 23.68 6.89
C GLU A 264 22.73 24.39 7.85
N HIS A 265 22.35 25.53 8.41
CA HIS A 265 23.16 26.24 9.41
C HIS A 265 23.40 25.45 10.71
N ILE A 266 22.56 24.46 11.03
CA ILE A 266 22.58 23.74 12.30
C ILE A 266 23.13 22.31 12.12
N SER A 267 22.69 21.58 11.07
CA SER A 267 23.03 20.17 10.87
C SER A 267 24.00 19.91 9.70
N LEU A 268 24.52 20.94 9.04
CA LEU A 268 25.39 20.86 7.84
C LEU A 268 24.73 20.20 6.61
N GLN A 269 23.49 19.71 6.74
CA GLN A 269 22.67 19.18 5.66
C GLN A 269 21.28 19.80 5.74
N PRO A 270 20.70 20.29 4.63
CA PRO A 270 19.36 20.87 4.65
C PRO A 270 18.28 19.79 4.78
N LEU A 271 17.21 20.12 5.50
CA LEU A 271 15.97 19.33 5.52
C LEU A 271 15.41 19.19 4.10
N ARG A 272 14.90 17.99 3.76
CA ARG A 272 14.26 17.74 2.47
C ARG A 272 12.88 18.39 2.41
N VAL A 273 12.74 19.38 1.53
CA VAL A 273 11.47 20.10 1.32
C VAL A 273 11.15 20.22 -0.16
N GLU A 274 9.91 19.89 -0.52
CA GLU A 274 9.40 20.00 -1.88
C GLU A 274 8.12 20.82 -1.95
N ILE A 275 7.83 21.35 -3.13
CA ILE A 275 6.62 22.14 -3.37
C ILE A 275 5.73 21.32 -4.28
N LEU A 276 4.55 20.96 -3.78
CA LEU A 276 3.55 20.21 -4.54
C LEU A 276 2.36 21.08 -4.90
N HIS A 277 1.87 20.96 -6.13
CA HIS A 277 0.58 21.57 -6.49
C HIS A 277 -0.56 20.92 -5.68
N SER A 278 -1.57 21.69 -5.28
CA SER A 278 -2.67 21.20 -4.42
C SER A 278 -3.36 19.94 -4.98
N ALA A 279 -3.65 19.96 -6.28
CA ALA A 279 -4.23 18.82 -6.98
C ALA A 279 -3.31 17.58 -6.98
N VAL A 280 -1.99 17.74 -7.12
CA VAL A 280 -1.03 16.62 -7.04
C VAL A 280 -1.07 16.00 -5.65
N MET A 281 -1.01 16.84 -4.60
CA MET A 281 -1.11 16.37 -3.22
C MET A 281 -2.43 15.62 -2.96
N ALA A 282 -3.56 16.15 -3.45
CA ALA A 282 -4.87 15.50 -3.33
C ALA A 282 -4.89 14.11 -3.99
N HIS A 283 -4.36 14.00 -5.21
CA HIS A 283 -4.31 12.72 -5.92
C HIS A 283 -3.36 11.71 -5.27
N GLN A 284 -2.23 12.15 -4.71
CA GLN A 284 -1.33 11.30 -3.92
C GLN A 284 -1.98 10.82 -2.62
N THR A 285 -2.67 11.70 -1.89
CA THR A 285 -3.42 11.31 -0.69
C THR A 285 -4.46 10.26 -1.04
N PHE A 286 -5.21 10.44 -2.13
CA PHE A 286 -6.18 9.44 -2.56
C PHE A 286 -5.53 8.12 -3.00
N ALA A 287 -4.38 8.14 -3.67
CA ALA A 287 -3.66 6.92 -4.05
C ALA A 287 -3.26 6.07 -2.83
N ILE A 288 -2.84 6.72 -1.74
CA ILE A 288 -2.53 6.06 -0.46
C ILE A 288 -3.81 5.43 0.12
N ARG A 289 -4.94 6.15 0.13
CA ARG A 289 -6.24 5.62 0.59
C ARG A 289 -6.71 4.43 -0.26
N LEU A 290 -6.50 4.50 -1.57
CA LEU A 290 -6.79 3.40 -2.50
C LEU A 290 -5.96 2.16 -2.20
N GLY A 291 -4.67 2.30 -1.84
CA GLY A 291 -3.86 1.16 -1.44
C GLY A 291 -4.43 0.43 -0.22
N ASN A 292 -4.89 1.15 0.79
CA ASN A 292 -5.58 0.57 1.95
C ASN A 292 -6.92 -0.09 1.57
N TRP A 293 -7.63 0.47 0.59
CA TRP A 293 -8.85 -0.14 0.05
C TRP A 293 -8.54 -1.44 -0.71
N PHE A 294 -7.49 -1.46 -1.54
CA PHE A 294 -7.02 -2.67 -2.21
C PHE A 294 -6.74 -3.78 -1.20
N GLN A 295 -6.02 -3.49 -0.11
CA GLN A 295 -5.76 -4.49 0.94
C GLN A 295 -7.03 -5.13 1.51
N LYS A 296 -8.11 -4.35 1.68
CA LYS A 296 -9.40 -4.86 2.15
C LYS A 296 -10.08 -5.75 1.11
N ILE A 297 -10.04 -5.35 -0.17
CA ILE A 297 -10.72 -6.06 -1.26
C ILE A 297 -9.96 -7.33 -1.69
N ILE A 298 -8.63 -7.30 -1.78
CA ILE A 298 -7.82 -8.48 -2.15
C ILE A 298 -7.76 -9.54 -1.05
N GLY A 299 -8.30 -9.24 0.14
CA GLY A 299 -8.51 -10.23 1.19
C GLY A 299 -9.43 -11.38 0.77
N TYR A 300 -10.31 -11.14 -0.22
CA TYR A 300 -11.14 -12.18 -0.84
C TYR A 300 -10.36 -12.85 -1.98
N SER A 301 -10.23 -14.19 -1.93
CA SER A 301 -9.43 -14.98 -2.88
C SER A 301 -9.77 -14.72 -4.34
N GLY A 302 -11.06 -14.59 -4.70
CA GLY A 302 -11.45 -14.29 -6.07
C GLY A 302 -10.93 -12.93 -6.59
N PHE A 303 -10.94 -11.89 -5.75
CA PHE A 303 -10.37 -10.58 -6.13
C PHE A 303 -8.84 -10.59 -6.09
N ARG A 304 -8.25 -11.44 -5.26
CA ARG A 304 -6.80 -11.65 -5.17
C ARG A 304 -6.20 -12.10 -6.50
N GLN A 305 -6.88 -13.04 -7.18
CA GLN A 305 -6.48 -13.53 -8.50
C GLN A 305 -6.55 -12.42 -9.56
N ALA A 306 -7.67 -11.71 -9.64
CA ALA A 306 -7.85 -10.59 -10.56
C ALA A 306 -6.79 -9.50 -10.34
N PHE A 307 -6.49 -9.17 -9.07
CA PHE A 307 -5.44 -8.20 -8.74
C PHE A 307 -4.06 -8.68 -9.18
N SER A 308 -3.70 -9.93 -8.84
CA SER A 308 -2.38 -10.49 -9.14
C SER A 308 -2.12 -10.58 -10.64
N GLN A 309 -3.14 -10.98 -11.41
CA GLN A 309 -3.08 -11.00 -12.87
C GLN A 309 -2.79 -9.61 -13.45
N VAL A 310 -3.55 -8.60 -13.02
CA VAL A 310 -3.37 -7.21 -13.49
C VAL A 310 -2.02 -6.64 -13.06
N ALA A 311 -1.57 -6.93 -11.84
CA ALA A 311 -0.32 -6.39 -11.31
C ALA A 311 0.93 -6.92 -12.04
N LEU A 312 0.90 -8.19 -12.46
CA LEU A 312 1.98 -8.90 -13.14
C LEU A 312 1.89 -8.82 -14.67
N GLU A 313 0.81 -8.25 -15.21
CA GLU A 313 0.61 -8.16 -16.65
C GLU A 313 1.71 -7.31 -17.32
N PRO A 314 2.32 -7.81 -18.41
CA PRO A 314 3.31 -7.05 -19.14
C PRO A 314 2.68 -5.81 -19.78
N ASN A 315 3.43 -4.70 -19.79
CA ASN A 315 2.97 -3.49 -20.43
C ASN A 315 2.93 -3.67 -21.96
N THR A 316 1.94 -3.09 -22.63
CA THR A 316 1.74 -3.22 -24.09
C THR A 316 2.90 -2.69 -24.90
N ASP A 317 3.64 -1.73 -24.33
CA ASP A 317 4.73 -1.02 -25.01
C ASP A 317 6.08 -1.76 -24.91
N GLY A 318 6.17 -2.84 -24.13
CA GLY A 318 7.36 -3.71 -23.99
C GLY A 318 8.60 -3.07 -23.32
N GLU A 319 8.71 -1.74 -23.32
CA GLU A 319 9.83 -1.00 -22.73
C GLU A 319 9.65 -0.73 -21.23
N ARG A 320 8.40 -0.64 -20.77
CA ARG A 320 8.08 -0.33 -19.37
C ARG A 320 7.87 -1.63 -18.57
N PRO A 321 8.41 -1.72 -17.34
CA PRO A 321 8.12 -2.85 -16.47
C PRO A 321 6.62 -2.96 -16.18
N CYS A 322 6.15 -4.15 -15.79
CA CYS A 322 4.79 -4.32 -15.29
C CYS A 322 4.55 -3.44 -14.04
N LEU A 323 3.29 -3.25 -13.67
CA LEU A 323 2.90 -2.35 -12.60
C LEU A 323 3.61 -2.67 -11.29
N ILE A 324 3.72 -3.96 -10.96
CA ILE A 324 4.39 -4.36 -9.74
C ILE A 324 5.91 -4.14 -9.79
N SER A 325 6.56 -4.49 -10.89
CA SER A 325 7.99 -4.25 -11.08
C SER A 325 8.32 -2.76 -11.01
N ARG A 326 7.44 -1.88 -11.50
CA ARG A 326 7.57 -0.42 -11.33
C ARG A 326 7.49 0.00 -9.87
N LEU A 327 6.52 -0.52 -9.11
CA LEU A 327 6.41 -0.23 -7.67
C LEU A 327 7.64 -0.72 -6.90
N MET A 328 8.15 -1.91 -7.21
CA MET A 328 9.34 -2.49 -6.57
C MET A 328 10.60 -1.66 -6.83
N LEU A 329 10.81 -1.22 -8.08
CA LEU A 329 11.97 -0.41 -8.45
C LEU A 329 11.98 0.98 -7.78
N HIS A 330 10.83 1.41 -7.26
CA HIS A 330 10.68 2.68 -6.56
C HIS A 330 10.45 2.51 -5.05
N ASP A 331 10.63 1.30 -4.50
CA ASP A 331 10.46 0.97 -3.08
C ASP A 331 11.20 1.97 -2.17
N ALA A 332 12.49 2.17 -2.45
CA ALA A 332 13.36 3.09 -1.70
C ALA A 332 12.85 4.54 -1.69
N LYS A 333 12.16 4.98 -2.76
CA LYS A 333 11.67 6.36 -2.89
C LYS A 333 10.33 6.60 -2.19
N MET A 334 9.58 5.55 -1.84
CA MET A 334 8.23 5.68 -1.28
C MET A 334 8.22 5.94 0.24
N TYR A 335 9.37 5.94 0.93
CA TYR A 335 9.47 6.12 2.39
C TYR A 335 8.46 5.20 3.12
N LYS A 336 7.64 5.73 4.04
CA LYS A 336 6.65 4.95 4.80
C LYS A 336 5.47 4.47 3.93
N ALA A 337 5.24 5.06 2.76
CA ALA A 337 4.20 4.60 1.84
C ALA A 337 4.52 3.23 1.21
N ARG A 338 5.79 2.79 1.23
CA ARG A 338 6.19 1.46 0.74
C ARG A 338 5.48 0.32 1.49
N LYS A 339 5.14 0.53 2.77
CA LYS A 339 4.38 -0.43 3.58
C LYS A 339 3.07 -0.84 2.92
N ILE A 340 2.37 0.10 2.29
CA ILE A 340 1.10 -0.17 1.60
C ILE A 340 1.32 -1.11 0.42
N VAL A 341 2.36 -0.85 -0.37
CA VAL A 341 2.74 -1.69 -1.52
C VAL A 341 3.15 -3.08 -1.05
N HIS A 342 3.92 -3.18 0.02
CA HIS A 342 4.32 -4.44 0.63
C HIS A 342 3.14 -5.26 1.08
N GLU A 343 2.23 -4.67 1.84
CA GLU A 343 1.01 -5.32 2.29
C GLU A 343 0.12 -5.71 1.11
N MET A 344 0.09 -4.93 0.02
CA MET A 344 -0.60 -5.32 -1.21
C MET A 344 0.04 -6.54 -1.87
N ILE A 345 1.37 -6.58 -2.03
CA ILE A 345 2.10 -7.76 -2.56
C ILE A 345 1.82 -8.98 -1.68
N PHE A 346 1.90 -8.76 -0.37
CA PHE A 346 1.76 -9.76 0.64
C PHE A 346 0.37 -10.40 0.59
N CYS A 347 -0.68 -9.58 0.69
CA CYS A 347 -2.06 -10.05 0.67
C CYS A 347 -2.53 -10.53 -0.72
N SER A 348 -1.72 -10.36 -1.77
CA SER A 348 -2.05 -10.83 -3.12
C SER A 348 -1.16 -11.97 -3.59
N MET A 349 -0.08 -11.64 -4.31
CA MET A 349 0.73 -12.57 -5.06
C MET A 349 1.43 -13.61 -4.19
N LEU A 350 1.80 -13.29 -2.95
CA LEU A 350 2.51 -14.22 -2.07
C LEU A 350 1.61 -15.29 -1.44
N MET A 351 0.28 -15.13 -1.53
CA MET A 351 -0.69 -16.06 -0.97
C MET A 351 -1.07 -17.19 -1.93
N GLU A 352 -0.69 -17.11 -3.20
CA GLU A 352 -1.04 -18.10 -4.22
C GLU A 352 0.23 -18.59 -4.92
N THR A 353 0.45 -19.91 -4.98
CA THR A 353 1.72 -20.50 -5.46
C THR A 353 2.09 -20.08 -6.88
N GLU A 354 1.11 -20.00 -7.78
CA GLU A 354 1.34 -19.57 -9.17
C GLU A 354 1.80 -18.11 -9.25
N PHE A 355 1.08 -17.19 -8.61
CA PHE A 355 1.41 -15.78 -8.61
C PHE A 355 2.70 -15.49 -7.80
N LYS A 356 2.97 -16.25 -6.74
CA LYS A 356 4.24 -16.20 -5.99
C LYS A 356 5.41 -16.54 -6.90
N ARG A 357 5.29 -17.57 -7.73
CA ARG A 357 6.31 -17.93 -8.72
C ARG A 357 6.50 -16.85 -9.78
N LEU A 358 5.43 -16.28 -10.33
CA LEU A 358 5.52 -15.20 -11.32
C LEU A 358 6.17 -13.94 -10.72
N PHE A 359 5.79 -13.59 -9.50
CA PHE A 359 6.40 -12.50 -8.75
C PHE A 359 7.89 -12.75 -8.45
N ALA A 360 8.27 -13.98 -8.09
CA ALA A 360 9.67 -14.36 -7.89
C ALA A 360 10.53 -14.16 -9.16
N ILE A 361 9.97 -14.45 -10.33
CA ILE A 361 10.64 -14.21 -11.62
C ILE A 361 10.86 -12.71 -11.83
N GLU A 362 9.85 -11.87 -11.63
CA GLU A 362 9.96 -10.42 -11.74
C GLU A 362 10.96 -9.84 -10.73
N PHE A 363 10.92 -10.31 -9.48
CA PHE A 363 11.89 -9.93 -8.45
C PHE A 363 13.32 -10.28 -8.84
N THR A 364 13.54 -11.47 -9.39
CA THR A 364 14.86 -11.93 -9.84
C THR A 364 15.39 -11.08 -10.99
N LYS A 365 14.52 -10.69 -11.95
CA LYS A 365 14.91 -9.81 -13.08
C LYS A 365 15.49 -8.48 -12.62
N HIS A 366 14.95 -7.92 -11.53
CA HIS A 366 15.34 -6.60 -11.03
C HIS A 366 16.28 -6.64 -9.81
N TYR A 367 16.64 -7.83 -9.32
CA TYR A 367 17.38 -8.03 -8.07
C TYR A 367 18.62 -7.16 -7.90
N LYS A 368 19.44 -7.03 -8.96
CA LYS A 368 20.66 -6.22 -8.93
C LYS A 368 20.38 -4.75 -8.60
N GLN A 369 19.32 -4.20 -9.21
CA GLN A 369 18.93 -2.81 -8.98
C GLN A 369 18.33 -2.65 -7.58
N LEU A 370 17.43 -3.56 -7.18
CA LEU A 370 16.82 -3.56 -5.85
C LEU A 370 17.86 -3.63 -4.72
N GLN A 371 18.90 -4.45 -4.87
CA GLN A 371 19.99 -4.53 -3.89
C GLN A 371 20.83 -3.25 -3.84
N LYS A 372 21.10 -2.64 -5.00
CA LYS A 372 21.81 -1.36 -5.06
C LYS A 372 21.01 -0.28 -4.35
N ASP A 373 19.69 -0.22 -4.60
CA ASP A 373 18.81 0.76 -3.98
C ASP A 373 18.70 0.52 -2.48
N PHE A 374 18.59 -0.73 -2.03
CA PHE A 374 18.61 -1.10 -0.61
C PHE A 374 19.89 -0.68 0.12
N ILE A 375 21.06 -0.80 -0.51
CA ILE A 375 22.34 -0.37 0.09
C ILE A 375 22.40 1.16 0.24
N ASN A 376 21.83 1.89 -0.74
CA ASN A 376 21.78 3.34 -0.71
C ASN A 376 20.61 3.88 0.11
N ASP A 377 19.69 3.02 0.55
CA ASP A 377 18.54 3.36 1.37
C ASP A 377 18.97 3.52 2.83
N ASP A 378 18.78 4.73 3.33
CA ASP A 378 19.01 5.15 4.70
C ASP A 378 17.74 5.10 5.55
N HIS A 379 16.62 4.56 5.05
CA HIS A 379 15.34 4.52 5.78
C HIS A 379 14.82 3.09 6.03
N GLU A 380 14.28 2.84 7.24
CA GLU A 380 13.40 1.71 7.63
C GLU A 380 13.65 0.37 6.89
N ARG A 381 14.88 -0.16 6.98
CA ARG A 381 15.32 -1.39 6.26
C ARG A 381 14.46 -2.63 6.49
N SER A 382 13.72 -2.70 7.61
CA SER A 382 12.81 -3.80 7.94
C SER A 382 11.60 -3.90 7.00
N ILE A 383 11.25 -2.81 6.31
CA ILE A 383 10.14 -2.75 5.35
C ILE A 383 10.70 -2.51 3.93
N SER A 384 11.89 -3.03 3.61
CA SER A 384 12.44 -2.99 2.25
C SER A 384 11.90 -4.13 1.39
N ILE A 385 11.65 -3.89 0.11
CA ILE A 385 11.19 -4.96 -0.81
C ILE A 385 12.16 -6.15 -0.82
N THR A 386 13.45 -5.90 -0.55
CA THR A 386 14.47 -6.96 -0.41
C THR A 386 14.24 -7.86 0.81
N ALA A 387 13.55 -7.39 1.86
CA ALA A 387 13.18 -8.19 3.01
C ALA A 387 12.20 -9.32 2.62
N LEU A 388 11.37 -9.11 1.59
CA LEU A 388 10.48 -10.14 1.04
C LEU A 388 11.23 -11.31 0.38
N SER A 389 12.53 -11.16 0.10
CA SER A 389 13.33 -12.22 -0.54
C SER A 389 13.31 -13.53 0.24
N VAL A 390 13.18 -13.45 1.58
CA VAL A 390 12.96 -14.63 2.43
C VAL A 390 11.66 -15.29 2.00
N GLN A 391 10.52 -14.61 2.10
CA GLN A 391 9.21 -15.16 1.78
C GLN A 391 9.07 -15.63 0.32
N ILE A 392 9.82 -15.03 -0.61
CA ILE A 392 9.86 -15.42 -2.03
C ILE A 392 10.66 -16.72 -2.23
N PHE A 393 11.83 -16.86 -1.62
CA PHE A 393 12.80 -17.93 -1.92
C PHE A 393 13.03 -18.95 -0.79
N THR A 394 12.53 -18.71 0.42
CA THR A 394 12.50 -19.68 1.51
C THR A 394 11.14 -20.36 1.51
N VAL A 395 10.97 -21.36 0.64
CA VAL A 395 10.84 -22.80 0.94
C VAL A 395 11.26 -23.58 -0.35
N PRO A 396 11.85 -24.80 -0.28
CA PRO A 396 12.59 -25.47 -1.38
C PRO A 396 11.82 -25.90 -2.63
#